data_AF-A0A7S0L142-F1
#
_entry.id   AF-A0A7S0L142-F1
#
_cell.length_a   1.000
_cell.length_b   1.000
_cell.length_c   1.000
_cell.angle_alpha   90.00
_cell.angle_beta   90.00
_cell.angle_gamma   90.00
#
_symmetry.space_group_name_H-M   'P 1'
#
loop_
_entity.id
_entity.type
_entity.pdbx_description
1 polymer ?
#
loop_
_entity_poly.entity_id
_entity_poly.type
_entity_poly.pdbx_seq_one_letter_code
_entity_poly.pdbx_strand_id
1 'polypeptide(L)'
;DLYSSKTKDLVDFSAARAAYSPASQLEPESLAWSGDGRTIYANLQANAAIVTIDVGSATAVAITPLGLKDWSANGDTDGIDTVKDGKCRLKHKPGFSTLRSASSISSFAVDGVEYLLLAGEGDDKTYGEVDEAKKFRKLILNPFAFHPNFDEFVEPAPKRGQMGILEQAYKNFARQSRSLRLTIGSSAVNYTN
;
A
#
# COMPACT_ATOMS: atom_id res chain seq x y z
N ASP A 1 8.80 -14.89 2.87
CA ASP A 1 9.00 -14.59 4.32
C ASP A 1 8.82 -15.92 5.04
N LEU A 2 8.36 -16.01 6.29
CA LEU A 2 8.06 -17.31 6.91
C LEU A 2 6.97 -18.12 6.17
N TYR A 3 6.28 -17.53 5.17
CA TYR A 3 5.39 -18.20 4.22
C TYR A 3 6.09 -18.86 3.03
N SER A 4 7.42 -18.73 2.90
CA SER A 4 8.16 -19.53 1.93
C SER A 4 7.95 -21.02 2.21
N SER A 5 8.27 -21.87 1.23
CA SER A 5 8.20 -23.36 1.17
C SER A 5 8.18 -24.21 2.47
N LYS A 6 8.59 -23.69 3.62
CA LYS A 6 8.55 -24.29 4.96
C LYS A 6 7.17 -24.35 5.63
N THR A 7 6.19 -23.50 5.27
CA THR A 7 4.89 -23.44 5.98
C THR A 7 3.66 -23.48 5.09
N LYS A 8 3.82 -23.49 3.75
CA LYS A 8 2.70 -23.53 2.80
C LYS A 8 1.73 -24.70 3.02
N ASP A 9 2.24 -25.82 3.52
CA ASP A 9 1.45 -27.03 3.78
C ASP A 9 0.82 -27.04 5.19
N LEU A 10 1.13 -26.03 6.02
CA LEU A 10 0.59 -25.87 7.39
C LEU A 10 -0.60 -24.90 7.43
N VAL A 11 -0.87 -24.17 6.35
CA VAL A 11 -1.95 -23.18 6.28
C VAL A 11 -3.01 -23.67 5.30
N ASP A 12 -4.16 -24.08 5.83
CA ASP A 12 -5.35 -24.34 5.02
C ASP A 12 -5.97 -23.01 4.60
N PHE A 13 -5.55 -22.49 3.43
CA PHE A 13 -6.08 -21.26 2.87
C PHE A 13 -7.58 -21.33 2.55
N SER A 14 -8.15 -22.52 2.34
CA SER A 14 -9.59 -22.66 2.11
C SER A 14 -10.36 -22.47 3.42
N ALA A 15 -9.92 -23.12 4.50
CA ALA A 15 -10.49 -22.90 5.84
C ALA A 15 -10.28 -21.45 6.32
N ALA A 16 -9.09 -20.88 6.11
CA ALA A 16 -8.81 -19.48 6.45
C ALA A 16 -9.75 -18.52 5.72
N ARG A 17 -9.94 -18.70 4.39
CA ARG A 17 -10.89 -17.89 3.60
C ARG A 17 -12.34 -18.04 4.06
N ALA A 18 -12.76 -19.25 4.43
CA ALA A 18 -14.10 -19.49 4.96
C ALA A 18 -14.35 -18.81 6.31
N ALA A 19 -13.29 -18.58 7.10
CA ALA A 19 -13.37 -17.89 8.39
C ALA A 19 -13.35 -16.36 8.29
N TYR A 20 -12.97 -15.77 7.14
CA TYR A 20 -12.94 -14.33 6.95
C TYR A 20 -14.31 -13.76 6.60
N SER A 21 -14.74 -12.75 7.35
CA SER A 21 -15.96 -11.98 7.10
C SER A 21 -15.60 -10.50 6.96
N PRO A 22 -16.44 -9.67 6.30
CA PRO A 22 -16.23 -8.22 6.29
C PRO A 22 -16.08 -7.65 7.72
N ALA A 23 -16.88 -8.14 8.67
CA ALA A 23 -16.81 -7.70 10.06
C ALA A 23 -15.49 -8.03 10.78
N SER A 24 -14.76 -9.06 10.34
CA SER A 24 -13.47 -9.44 10.92
C SER A 24 -12.27 -8.90 10.17
N GLN A 25 -12.45 -8.26 9.01
CA GLN A 25 -11.36 -7.82 8.12
C GLN A 25 -11.43 -6.35 7.73
N LEU A 26 -12.59 -5.70 7.84
CA LEU A 26 -12.76 -4.28 7.58
C LEU A 26 -12.80 -3.53 8.92
N GLU A 27 -11.66 -3.47 9.60
CA GLU A 27 -11.50 -2.75 10.86
C GLU A 27 -11.25 -1.25 10.57
N PRO A 28 -12.18 -0.36 10.95
CA PRO A 28 -11.96 1.07 10.78
C PRO A 28 -11.10 1.63 11.91
N GLU A 29 -10.15 2.50 11.57
CA GLU A 29 -9.24 3.11 12.56
C GLU A 29 -9.73 4.49 13.02
N SER A 30 -10.29 5.28 12.10
CA SER A 30 -10.74 6.65 12.29
C SER A 30 -11.93 6.98 11.39
N LEU A 31 -12.58 8.11 11.65
CA LEU A 31 -13.72 8.57 10.86
C LEU A 31 -13.75 10.09 10.70
N ALA A 32 -14.37 10.55 9.62
CA ALA A 32 -14.69 11.94 9.37
C ALA A 32 -16.15 12.08 8.91
N TRP A 33 -16.78 13.19 9.28
CA TRP A 33 -18.16 13.51 8.90
C TRP A 33 -18.17 14.35 7.64
N SER A 34 -19.16 14.16 6.76
CA SER A 34 -19.38 15.12 5.69
C SER A 34 -19.78 16.49 6.25
N GLY A 35 -19.54 17.56 5.49
CA GLY A 35 -19.89 18.93 5.90
C GLY A 35 -21.39 19.13 6.19
N ASP A 36 -22.26 18.34 5.56
CA ASP A 36 -23.71 18.35 5.79
C ASP A 36 -24.18 17.35 6.87
N GLY A 37 -23.26 16.58 7.45
CA GLY A 37 -23.52 15.60 8.51
C GLY A 37 -24.30 14.36 8.06
N ARG A 38 -24.52 14.14 6.76
CA ARG A 38 -25.29 13.00 6.24
C ARG A 38 -24.45 11.76 5.95
N THR A 39 -23.13 11.93 5.85
CA THR A 39 -22.21 10.85 5.50
C THR A 39 -21.08 10.76 6.53
N ILE A 40 -20.71 9.53 6.87
CA ILE A 40 -19.48 9.24 7.62
C ILE A 40 -18.54 8.49 6.69
N TYR A 41 -17.29 8.95 6.65
CA TYR A 41 -16.18 8.28 5.98
C TYR A 41 -15.31 7.61 7.03
N ALA A 42 -15.11 6.31 6.92
CA ALA A 42 -14.23 5.55 7.82
C ALA A 42 -13.08 4.94 7.02
N ASN A 43 -11.85 5.06 7.49
CA ASN A 43 -10.68 4.51 6.79
C ASN A 43 -10.43 3.04 7.17
N LEU A 44 -9.98 2.24 6.20
CA LEU A 44 -9.57 0.87 6.37
C LEU A 44 -8.08 0.75 6.06
N GLN A 45 -7.24 0.93 7.09
CA GLN A 45 -5.78 1.04 6.93
C GLN A 45 -5.20 -0.20 6.22
N ALA A 46 -5.53 -1.39 6.70
CA ALA A 46 -5.04 -2.67 6.16
C ALA A 46 -5.52 -2.96 4.73
N ASN A 47 -6.62 -2.34 4.31
CA ASN A 47 -7.24 -2.56 2.99
C ASN A 47 -6.91 -1.46 1.98
N ALA A 48 -6.22 -0.39 2.40
CA ALA A 48 -5.99 0.80 1.59
C ALA A 48 -7.30 1.32 0.97
N ALA A 49 -8.35 1.48 1.78
CA ALA A 49 -9.70 1.84 1.33
C ALA A 49 -10.44 2.77 2.30
N ILE A 50 -11.51 3.41 1.83
CA ILE A 50 -12.47 4.18 2.63
C ILE A 50 -13.84 3.53 2.52
N VAL A 51 -14.52 3.35 3.65
CA VAL A 51 -15.93 2.99 3.74
C VAL A 51 -16.75 4.28 3.81
N THR A 52 -17.78 4.38 2.98
CA THR A 52 -18.78 5.44 3.03
C THR A 52 -20.04 4.91 3.71
N ILE A 53 -20.51 5.61 4.73
CA ILE A 53 -21.65 5.23 5.56
C ILE A 53 -22.71 6.33 5.46
N ASP A 54 -23.94 5.94 5.09
CA ASP A 54 -25.10 6.83 5.16
C ASP A 54 -25.64 6.88 6.59
N VAL A 55 -25.72 8.09 7.15
CA VAL A 55 -26.11 8.31 8.55
C VAL A 55 -27.60 8.04 8.77
N GLY A 56 -28.46 8.37 7.80
CA GLY A 56 -29.91 8.23 7.95
C GLY A 56 -30.38 6.79 8.03
N SER A 57 -29.76 5.90 7.25
CA SER A 57 -30.05 4.46 7.20
C SER A 57 -29.15 3.63 8.11
N ALA A 58 -28.04 4.19 8.61
CA ALA A 58 -27.00 3.47 9.33
C ALA A 58 -26.41 2.30 8.51
N THR A 59 -26.21 2.51 7.21
CA THR A 59 -25.68 1.48 6.30
C THR A 59 -24.37 1.91 5.66
N ALA A 60 -23.43 0.96 5.53
CA ALA A 60 -22.27 1.13 4.67
C ALA A 60 -22.72 1.01 3.21
N VAL A 61 -22.59 2.09 2.45
CA VAL A 61 -23.11 2.19 1.07
C VAL A 61 -22.02 2.02 0.01
N ALA A 62 -20.75 2.21 0.36
CA ALA A 62 -19.63 2.02 -0.57
C ALA A 62 -18.32 1.67 0.16
N ILE A 63 -17.43 0.99 -0.57
CA ILE A 63 -16.02 0.82 -0.22
C ILE A 63 -15.20 1.27 -1.41
N THR A 64 -14.37 2.29 -1.23
CA THR A 64 -13.57 2.89 -2.29
C THR A 64 -12.09 2.62 -2.05
N PRO A 65 -11.40 1.89 -2.95
CA PRO A 65 -9.96 1.68 -2.82
C PRO A 65 -9.21 3.00 -3.09
N LEU A 66 -8.16 3.26 -2.31
CA LEU A 66 -7.28 4.42 -2.48
C LEU A 66 -6.36 4.28 -3.69
N GLY A 67 -6.15 3.05 -4.15
CA GLY A 67 -5.27 2.74 -5.26
C GLY A 67 -3.79 2.91 -4.94
N LEU A 68 -2.98 2.91 -5.99
CA LEU A 68 -1.53 3.03 -5.90
C LEU A 68 -1.09 4.49 -6.07
N LYS A 69 -0.03 4.87 -5.37
CA LYS A 69 0.73 6.11 -5.61
C LYS A 69 1.92 5.77 -6.48
N ASP A 70 1.93 6.26 -7.73
CA ASP A 70 3.03 6.06 -8.67
C ASP A 70 4.17 7.05 -8.38
N TRP A 71 5.38 6.53 -8.21
CA TRP A 71 6.59 7.32 -7.98
C TRP A 71 7.44 7.46 -9.25
N SER A 72 6.93 7.01 -10.40
CA SER A 72 7.52 7.31 -11.70
C SER A 72 7.35 8.78 -12.08
N ALA A 73 8.00 9.21 -13.15
CA ALA A 73 7.85 10.57 -13.67
C ALA A 73 6.42 10.89 -14.15
N ASN A 74 5.58 9.87 -14.35
CA ASN A 74 4.18 10.01 -14.77
C ASN A 74 3.20 10.03 -13.59
N GLY A 75 3.66 9.81 -12.36
CA GLY A 75 2.81 9.57 -11.19
C GLY A 75 2.33 10.81 -10.43
N ASP A 76 2.58 12.01 -10.98
CA ASP A 76 2.26 13.30 -10.35
C ASP A 76 2.79 13.43 -8.91
N THR A 77 4.10 13.19 -8.75
CA THR A 77 4.82 13.36 -7.48
C THR A 77 6.15 14.06 -7.72
N ASP A 78 6.73 14.63 -6.66
CA ASP A 78 8.11 15.15 -6.68
C ASP A 78 9.18 14.04 -6.64
N GLY A 79 8.76 12.76 -6.63
CA GLY A 79 9.61 11.60 -6.42
C GLY A 79 9.75 11.20 -4.95
N ILE A 80 10.59 10.20 -4.69
CA ILE A 80 10.78 9.60 -3.36
C ILE A 80 12.26 9.41 -3.04
N ASP A 81 12.64 9.72 -1.79
CA ASP A 81 13.96 9.36 -1.28
C ASP A 81 13.97 7.94 -0.73
N THR A 82 14.79 7.10 -1.34
CA THR A 82 14.87 5.67 -1.04
C THR A 82 16.26 5.30 -0.50
N VAL A 83 17.08 6.29 -0.15
CA VAL A 83 18.48 6.10 0.24
C VAL A 83 18.72 6.69 1.62
N LYS A 84 18.95 5.83 2.60
CA LYS A 84 19.30 6.25 3.96
C LYS A 84 20.77 6.72 4.03
N ASP A 85 21.04 7.97 3.62
CA ASP A 85 22.37 8.59 3.70
C ASP A 85 22.38 9.95 4.44
N GLY A 86 21.28 10.27 5.13
CA GLY A 86 21.15 11.50 5.92
C GLY A 86 20.90 12.76 5.09
N LYS A 87 20.66 12.63 3.78
CA LYS A 87 20.32 13.74 2.88
C LYS A 87 18.90 13.53 2.36
N CYS A 88 18.22 14.61 1.99
CA CYS A 88 16.92 14.55 1.33
C CYS A 88 17.13 14.68 -0.19
N ARG A 89 16.89 13.60 -0.94
CA ARG A 89 16.97 13.59 -2.41
C ARG A 89 15.78 12.84 -3.02
N LEU A 90 14.73 13.58 -3.35
CA LEU A 90 13.59 13.05 -4.08
C LEU A 90 13.99 12.69 -5.51
N LYS A 91 13.66 11.48 -5.93
CA LYS A 91 13.89 10.99 -7.30
C LYS A 91 12.73 10.14 -7.76
N HIS A 92 12.31 10.33 -9.02
CA HIS A 92 11.38 9.41 -9.65
C HIS A 92 11.99 8.02 -9.81
N LYS A 93 11.16 6.98 -9.65
CA LYS A 93 11.51 5.57 -9.72
C LYS A 93 10.62 4.90 -10.77
N PRO A 94 11.14 4.65 -11.98
CA PRO A 94 10.35 4.00 -13.03
C PRO A 94 9.81 2.64 -12.57
N GLY A 95 8.52 2.41 -12.79
CA GLY A 95 7.85 1.16 -12.42
C GLY A 95 7.74 0.92 -10.91
N PHE A 96 7.85 1.96 -10.08
CA PHE A 96 7.69 1.84 -8.64
C PHE A 96 6.47 2.61 -8.16
N SER A 97 5.54 1.90 -7.55
CA SER A 97 4.36 2.48 -6.92
C SER A 97 4.20 1.89 -5.52
N THR A 98 3.55 2.62 -4.64
CA THR A 98 3.24 2.17 -3.27
C THR A 98 1.74 2.16 -3.07
N LEU A 99 1.24 1.37 -2.13
CA LEU A 99 -0.12 1.54 -1.64
C LEU A 99 -0.26 2.95 -1.04
N ARG A 100 -1.49 3.44 -0.96
CA ARG A 100 -1.82 4.60 -0.13
C ARG A 100 -2.33 4.07 1.20
N SER A 101 -1.75 4.54 2.30
CA SER A 101 -2.24 4.21 3.64
C SER A 101 -3.06 5.39 4.17
N ALA A 102 -4.19 5.07 4.77
CA ALA A 102 -5.04 6.01 5.49
C ALA A 102 -5.17 5.51 6.93
N SER A 103 -4.68 6.30 7.88
CA SER A 103 -4.81 6.12 9.32
C SER A 103 -5.66 7.25 9.90
N SER A 104 -5.18 8.49 9.83
CA SER A 104 -6.00 9.65 10.18
C SER A 104 -6.78 10.16 8.98
N ILE A 105 -8.03 10.53 9.18
CA ILE A 105 -8.94 11.06 8.16
C ILE A 105 -9.57 12.37 8.65
N SER A 106 -9.68 13.35 7.75
CA SER A 106 -10.45 14.56 7.97
C SER A 106 -11.15 14.95 6.67
N SER A 107 -12.33 15.55 6.77
CA SER A 107 -13.10 16.08 5.66
C SER A 107 -13.03 17.60 5.65
N PHE A 108 -13.07 18.18 4.45
CA PHE A 108 -13.17 19.62 4.26
C PHE A 108 -13.82 19.90 2.91
N ALA A 109 -14.36 21.11 2.76
CA ALA A 109 -14.99 21.54 1.51
C ALA A 109 -14.25 22.74 0.90
N VAL A 110 -14.09 22.72 -0.42
CA VAL A 110 -13.60 23.85 -1.21
C VAL A 110 -14.57 24.08 -2.35
N ASP A 111 -15.13 25.29 -2.45
CA ASP A 111 -16.12 25.66 -3.48
C ASP A 111 -17.30 24.68 -3.60
N GLY A 112 -17.74 24.13 -2.47
CA GLY A 112 -18.84 23.17 -2.38
C GLY A 112 -18.47 21.72 -2.74
N VAL A 113 -17.21 21.45 -3.06
CA VAL A 113 -16.68 20.10 -3.30
C VAL A 113 -16.08 19.56 -2.01
N GLU A 114 -16.51 18.36 -1.61
CA GLU A 114 -15.99 17.67 -0.43
C GLU A 114 -14.73 16.86 -0.75
N TYR A 115 -13.75 16.96 0.12
CA TYR A 115 -12.45 16.31 0.01
C TYR A 115 -12.09 15.62 1.32
N LEU A 116 -11.36 14.50 1.21
CA LEU A 116 -10.78 13.81 2.35
C LEU A 116 -9.27 14.03 2.39
N LEU A 117 -8.78 14.54 3.52
CA LEU A 117 -7.38 14.53 3.91
C LEU A 117 -7.08 13.23 4.63
N LEU A 118 -6.10 12.48 4.13
CA LEU A 118 -5.67 11.22 4.73
C LEU A 118 -4.19 11.31 5.12
N ALA A 119 -3.86 10.81 6.31
CA ALA A 119 -2.49 10.59 6.74
C ALA A 119 -2.23 9.13 7.06
N GLY A 120 -1.09 8.60 6.61
CA GLY A 120 -0.61 7.28 6.99
C GLY A 120 0.13 7.35 8.33
N GLU A 121 -0.05 6.34 9.17
CA GLU A 121 0.56 6.24 10.52
C GLU A 121 2.09 6.14 10.45
N GLY A 122 2.60 5.58 9.37
CA GLY A 122 4.02 5.37 9.25
C GLY A 122 4.55 4.27 10.18
N ASP A 123 3.71 3.30 10.56
CA ASP A 123 4.10 2.15 11.38
C ASP A 123 4.23 0.88 10.53
N ASP A 124 5.17 0.02 10.91
CA ASP A 124 5.40 -1.30 10.30
C ASP A 124 4.94 -2.36 11.32
N LYS A 125 4.08 -3.31 10.95
CA LYS A 125 3.61 -4.31 11.94
C LYS A 125 4.64 -5.42 12.14
N THR A 126 4.86 -5.78 13.41
CA THR A 126 5.72 -6.91 13.80
C THR A 126 4.90 -7.93 14.59
N TYR A 127 4.89 -9.18 14.14
CA TYR A 127 4.20 -10.31 14.76
C TYR A 127 5.21 -11.35 15.25
N GLY A 128 5.67 -11.21 16.50
CA GLY A 128 6.69 -12.10 17.05
C GLY A 128 8.01 -12.01 16.28
N GLU A 129 8.42 -13.10 15.65
CA GLU A 129 9.63 -13.14 14.80
C GLU A 129 9.38 -12.63 13.35
N VAL A 130 8.13 -12.35 13.01
CA VAL A 130 7.73 -11.80 11.70
C VAL A 130 7.74 -10.28 11.78
N ASP A 131 8.39 -9.65 10.81
CA ASP A 131 8.46 -8.19 10.68
C ASP A 131 8.07 -7.89 9.23
N GLU A 132 7.00 -7.11 9.05
CA GLU A 132 6.46 -6.69 7.75
C GLU A 132 7.51 -5.91 6.94
N ALA A 133 8.37 -5.13 7.62
CA ALA A 133 9.37 -4.31 6.95
C ALA A 133 10.60 -5.13 6.52
N LYS A 134 10.61 -5.55 5.26
CA LYS A 134 11.81 -6.15 4.65
C LYS A 134 12.52 -5.17 3.72
N LYS A 135 13.85 -5.11 3.85
CA LYS A 135 14.70 -4.40 2.86
C LYS A 135 14.49 -5.04 1.50
N PHE A 136 14.11 -4.26 0.50
CA PHE A 136 13.84 -4.74 -0.86
C PHE A 136 14.97 -5.61 -1.47
N ARG A 137 16.24 -5.25 -1.18
CA ARG A 137 17.43 -6.05 -1.54
C ARG A 137 17.39 -7.51 -1.05
N LYS A 138 16.67 -7.82 0.02
CA LYS A 138 16.54 -9.18 0.55
C LYS A 138 15.53 -10.03 -0.24
N LEU A 139 14.71 -9.39 -1.10
CA LEU A 139 13.70 -10.06 -1.91
C LEU A 139 14.24 -10.47 -3.28
N ILE A 140 15.14 -9.68 -3.87
CA ILE A 140 15.69 -9.92 -5.22
C ILE A 140 17.11 -10.49 -5.11
N LEU A 141 17.35 -11.66 -5.71
CA LEU A 141 18.68 -12.28 -5.79
C LEU A 141 19.55 -11.61 -6.87
N ASN A 142 18.98 -11.45 -8.06
CA ASN A 142 19.62 -10.84 -9.22
C ASN A 142 18.54 -10.24 -10.16
N PRO A 143 18.90 -9.58 -11.27
CA PRO A 143 17.92 -8.93 -12.17
C PRO A 143 16.84 -9.85 -12.77
N PHE A 144 16.96 -11.17 -12.63
CA PHE A 144 16.09 -12.18 -13.24
C PHE A 144 15.51 -13.17 -12.23
N ALA A 145 15.77 -13.01 -10.93
CA ALA A 145 15.33 -13.96 -9.91
C ALA A 145 15.10 -13.32 -8.54
N PHE A 146 14.03 -13.75 -7.87
CA PHE A 146 13.82 -13.54 -6.45
C PHE A 146 14.81 -14.38 -5.62
N HIS A 147 14.99 -14.02 -4.34
CA HIS A 147 15.73 -14.84 -3.38
C HIS A 147 15.02 -16.19 -3.18
N PRO A 148 15.75 -17.32 -2.98
CA PRO A 148 15.14 -18.65 -2.79
C PRO A 148 14.12 -18.80 -1.64
N ASN A 149 13.93 -17.77 -0.82
CA ASN A 149 12.92 -17.76 0.24
C ASN A 149 11.59 -17.13 -0.25
N PHE A 150 11.48 -16.92 -1.56
CA PHE A 150 10.36 -16.29 -2.26
C PHE A 150 10.21 -16.96 -3.65
N ASP A 151 10.43 -18.27 -3.70
CA ASP A 151 10.36 -19.08 -4.93
C ASP A 151 8.95 -19.17 -5.51
N GLU A 152 7.94 -18.85 -4.69
CA GLU A 152 6.54 -18.70 -5.09
C GLU A 152 6.28 -17.48 -5.99
N PHE A 153 7.16 -16.47 -5.97
CA PHE A 153 7.00 -15.30 -6.83
C PHE A 153 7.55 -15.57 -8.23
N VAL A 154 6.65 -15.46 -9.21
CA VAL A 154 6.98 -15.56 -10.63
C VAL A 154 6.94 -14.18 -11.24
N GLU A 155 8.01 -13.80 -11.94
CA GLU A 155 8.00 -12.57 -12.74
C GLU A 155 7.10 -12.77 -13.97
N PRO A 156 6.14 -11.86 -14.22
CA PRO A 156 5.40 -11.85 -15.48
C PRO A 156 6.36 -11.64 -16.65
N ALA A 157 6.17 -12.38 -17.75
CA ALA A 157 7.03 -12.24 -18.92
C ALA A 157 7.03 -10.77 -19.41
N PRO A 158 8.21 -10.17 -19.66
CA PRO A 158 8.30 -8.78 -20.10
C PRO A 158 7.60 -8.61 -21.45
N LYS A 159 6.93 -7.47 -21.63
CA LYS A 159 6.44 -7.07 -22.95
C LYS A 159 7.64 -6.85 -23.88
N ARG A 160 7.48 -7.20 -25.17
CA ARG A 160 8.55 -7.08 -26.16
C ARG A 160 9.10 -5.65 -26.20
N GLY A 161 10.42 -5.51 -25.97
CA GLY A 161 11.11 -4.21 -25.96
C GLY A 161 11.06 -3.45 -24.62
N GLN A 162 10.49 -4.03 -23.56
CA GLN A 162 10.50 -3.46 -22.22
C GLN A 162 11.38 -4.29 -21.29
N MET A 163 11.99 -3.64 -20.30
CA MET A 163 12.69 -4.35 -19.22
C MET A 163 11.68 -5.14 -18.37
N GLY A 164 12.15 -6.25 -17.81
CA GLY A 164 11.42 -6.99 -16.78
C GLY A 164 11.19 -6.13 -15.53
N ILE A 165 10.13 -6.46 -14.78
CA ILE A 165 9.80 -5.82 -13.50
C ILE A 165 10.94 -6.07 -12.50
N LEU A 166 11.50 -7.28 -12.46
CA LEU A 166 12.65 -7.61 -11.59
C LEU A 166 13.90 -6.85 -12.02
N GLU A 167 14.16 -6.76 -13.32
CA GLU A 167 15.32 -6.04 -13.83
C GLU A 167 15.22 -4.55 -13.47
N GLN A 168 14.05 -3.94 -13.67
CA GLN A 168 13.78 -2.55 -13.32
C GLN A 168 13.91 -2.32 -11.81
N ALA A 169 13.37 -3.23 -11.00
CA ALA A 169 13.43 -3.13 -9.55
C ALA A 169 14.85 -3.33 -9.01
N TYR A 170 15.62 -4.26 -9.59
CA TYR A 170 17.03 -4.47 -9.25
C TYR A 170 17.85 -3.21 -9.55
N LYS A 171 17.61 -2.56 -10.71
CA LYS A 171 18.24 -1.27 -11.05
C LYS A 171 17.87 -0.16 -10.08
N ASN A 172 16.61 -0.09 -9.67
CA ASN A 172 16.12 0.94 -8.75
C ASN A 172 16.68 0.77 -7.32
N PHE A 173 16.81 -0.46 -6.82
CA PHE A 173 16.94 -0.71 -5.39
C PHE A 173 18.10 -1.64 -4.98
N ALA A 174 18.52 -2.60 -5.81
CA ALA A 174 19.50 -3.60 -5.42
C ALA A 174 20.96 -3.22 -5.72
N ARG A 175 21.21 -2.42 -6.77
CA ARG A 175 22.58 -2.17 -7.29
C ARG A 175 23.48 -1.28 -6.41
N GLN A 176 22.96 -0.54 -5.43
CA GLN A 176 23.71 0.53 -4.76
C GLN A 176 23.53 0.59 -3.23
N SER A 177 23.71 -0.53 -2.50
CA SER A 177 23.60 -0.53 -1.02
C SER A 177 22.35 0.16 -0.45
N ARG A 178 21.31 0.34 -1.26
CA ARG A 178 20.11 1.10 -0.91
C ARG A 178 19.28 0.18 -0.04
N SER A 179 19.04 0.58 1.20
CA SER A 179 18.00 -0.04 2.01
C SER A 179 16.77 0.82 1.91
N LEU A 180 15.82 0.43 1.05
CA LEU A 180 14.46 0.91 1.16
C LEU A 180 13.84 0.26 2.41
N ARG A 181 13.44 1.08 3.37
CA ARG A 181 12.37 0.76 4.33
C ARG A 181 11.21 1.62 3.88
N LEU A 182 10.11 0.98 3.51
CA LEU A 182 8.94 1.68 3.00
C LEU A 182 7.97 1.81 4.15
N THR A 183 7.62 3.05 4.45
CA THR A 183 6.59 3.37 5.41
C THR A 183 5.73 4.45 4.78
N ILE A 184 4.47 4.13 4.51
CA ILE A 184 3.65 4.87 3.52
C ILE A 184 2.95 6.05 4.20
N GLY A 185 3.28 7.25 3.73
CA GLY A 185 2.68 8.52 4.15
C GLY A 185 1.47 8.97 3.32
N SER A 186 0.85 10.05 3.80
CA SER A 186 -0.41 10.71 3.43
C SER A 186 -0.75 10.86 1.93
N SER A 187 -2.07 10.90 1.68
CA SER A 187 -2.72 11.12 0.37
C SER A 187 -3.92 12.04 0.52
N ALA A 188 -4.16 12.94 -0.44
CA ALA A 188 -5.49 13.53 -0.65
C ALA A 188 -6.12 12.86 -1.87
N VAL A 189 -7.40 12.48 -1.76
CA VAL A 189 -8.17 11.84 -2.85
C VAL A 189 -9.49 12.60 -2.99
N ASN A 190 -9.90 12.90 -4.22
CA ASN A 190 -11.19 13.52 -4.53
C ASN A 190 -12.27 12.43 -4.61
N TYR A 191 -13.36 12.58 -3.85
CA TYR A 191 -14.45 11.59 -3.73
C TYR A 191 -15.79 12.05 -4.33
N THR A 192 -15.80 13.11 -5.14
CA THR A 192 -17.00 13.39 -5.93
C THR A 192 -17.13 12.38 -7.08
N ASN A 193 -18.05 11.42 -6.86
CA ASN A 193 -18.58 10.35 -7.73
C ASN A 193 -18.16 8.94 -7.36
#